data_AF-M0ZIU9-F1
#
_entry.id   AF-M0ZIU9-F1
#
_cell.length_a   1.000
_cell.length_b   1.000
_cell.length_c   1.000
_cell.angle_alpha   90.00
_cell.angle_beta   90.00
_cell.angle_gamma   90.00
#
_symmetry.space_group_name_H-M   'P 1'
#
loop_
_entity.id
_entity.type
_entity.pdbx_description
1 polymer ?
#
loop_
_entity_poly.entity_id
_entity_poly.type
_entity_poly.pdbx_seq_one_letter_code
_entity_poly.pdbx_strand_id
1 'polypeptide(L)'
;MVAYSQCEYSGISLASAKAIEAARVDRKPWTGETARIWRNRGKCPLTPNETAFILKALAIPTNTTIYLAAGDGLMELEGLTSVYTNVVTKSSLLSGEDFTTMHGNTKAALDYYVSINSDSYMATYFGNMDKMVAAMRVFTGLYKTIFLNRKAFALFTSQGFKGKELTEALWKVHRDDFIMGRGSALPDCFCEFNL
;
A
#
# COMPACT_ATOMS: atom_id res chain seq x y z
N MET A 1 5.71 4.96 -4.85
CA MET A 1 5.27 3.61 -5.28
C MET A 1 4.34 3.68 -6.49
N VAL A 2 3.29 4.50 -6.45
CA VAL A 2 2.42 4.82 -7.60
C VAL A 2 3.20 5.53 -8.73
N ALA A 3 3.98 6.57 -8.39
CA ALA A 3 4.69 7.40 -9.37
C ALA A 3 5.69 6.63 -10.26
N TYR A 4 6.30 5.56 -9.74
CA TYR A 4 7.27 4.74 -10.48
C TYR A 4 6.65 3.55 -11.22
N SER A 5 5.33 3.41 -11.19
CA SER A 5 4.61 2.31 -11.85
C SER A 5 4.24 2.66 -13.29
N GLN A 6 4.14 1.65 -14.16
CA GLN A 6 3.65 1.80 -15.54
C GLN A 6 2.11 1.81 -15.62
N CYS A 7 1.42 1.86 -14.49
CA CYS A 7 -0.04 1.68 -14.46
C CYS A 7 -0.81 2.92 -14.87
N GLU A 8 -1.88 2.73 -15.63
CA GLU A 8 -2.88 3.76 -15.85
C GLU A 8 -3.75 3.90 -14.60
N TYR A 9 -3.91 5.12 -14.11
CA TYR A 9 -4.79 5.43 -12.98
C TYR A 9 -5.85 6.42 -13.43
N SER A 10 -7.11 6.07 -13.22
CA SER A 10 -8.25 6.95 -13.46
C SER A 10 -8.65 7.66 -12.16
N GLY A 11 -9.22 8.86 -12.27
CA GLY A 11 -9.74 9.60 -11.11
C GLY A 11 -8.66 10.15 -10.17
N ILE A 12 -7.43 10.34 -10.65
CA ILE A 12 -6.38 11.09 -9.96
C ILE A 12 -6.41 12.57 -10.39
N SER A 13 -5.89 13.47 -9.55
CA SER A 13 -5.81 14.88 -9.90
C SER A 13 -4.83 15.11 -11.07
N LEU A 14 -4.95 16.29 -11.71
CA LEU A 14 -4.00 16.71 -12.74
C LEU A 14 -2.56 16.82 -12.19
N ALA A 15 -2.40 17.29 -10.95
CA ALA A 15 -1.09 17.42 -10.32
C ALA A 15 -0.48 16.05 -10.04
N SER A 16 -1.30 15.10 -9.56
CA SER A 16 -0.90 13.70 -9.45
C SER A 16 -0.51 13.11 -10.82
N ALA A 17 -1.31 13.30 -11.87
CA ALA A 17 -0.97 12.78 -13.20
C ALA A 17 0.38 13.31 -13.71
N LYS A 18 0.65 14.62 -13.56
CA LYS A 18 1.94 15.25 -13.93
C LYS A 18 3.11 14.70 -13.11
N ALA A 19 2.91 14.48 -11.81
CA ALA A 19 3.96 13.92 -10.95
C ALA A 19 4.28 12.46 -11.31
N ILE A 20 3.27 11.67 -11.73
CA ILE A 20 3.52 10.33 -12.30
C ILE A 20 4.36 10.45 -13.56
N GLU A 21 3.99 11.31 -14.50
CA GLU A 21 4.71 11.48 -15.76
C GLU A 21 6.16 11.93 -15.53
N ALA A 22 6.39 12.89 -14.64
CA ALA A 22 7.73 13.34 -14.29
C ALA A 22 8.60 12.24 -13.64
N ALA A 23 8.01 11.34 -12.86
CA ALA A 23 8.71 10.21 -12.25
C ALA A 23 8.94 9.04 -13.23
N ARG A 24 8.18 8.97 -14.31
CA ARG A 24 8.33 8.00 -15.40
C ARG A 24 9.37 8.51 -16.40
N VAL A 25 10.64 8.39 -16.04
CA VAL A 25 11.75 8.78 -16.94
C VAL A 25 11.67 7.99 -18.27
N ASP A 26 11.99 6.69 -18.24
CA ASP A 26 12.05 5.85 -19.46
C ASP A 26 10.90 4.82 -19.57
N ARG A 27 9.98 4.83 -18.61
CA ARG A 27 8.95 3.79 -18.49
C ARG A 27 7.65 4.22 -19.17
N LYS A 28 7.44 3.73 -20.41
CA LYS A 28 6.16 3.93 -21.10
C LYS A 28 5.00 3.37 -20.26
N PRO A 29 3.92 4.12 -20.05
CA PRO A 29 2.74 3.62 -19.35
C PRO A 29 2.09 2.49 -20.15
N TRP A 30 1.56 1.51 -19.44
CA TRP A 30 0.57 0.59 -19.98
C TRP A 30 -0.71 1.37 -20.24
N THR A 31 -1.37 1.09 -21.36
CA THR A 31 -2.63 1.72 -21.74
C THR A 31 -3.65 0.67 -22.16
N GLY A 32 -4.93 1.02 -22.06
CA GLY A 32 -6.04 0.20 -22.54
C GLY A 32 -6.06 -1.20 -21.93
N GLU A 33 -6.16 -2.22 -22.79
CA GLU A 33 -6.28 -3.61 -22.33
C GLU A 33 -5.05 -4.07 -21.52
N THR A 34 -3.85 -3.63 -21.92
CA THR A 34 -2.62 -3.99 -21.22
C THR A 34 -2.63 -3.46 -19.80
N ALA A 35 -3.04 -2.21 -19.60
CA ALA A 35 -3.18 -1.62 -18.26
C ALA A 35 -4.16 -2.40 -17.39
N ARG A 36 -5.32 -2.76 -17.96
CA ARG A 36 -6.35 -3.54 -17.28
C ARG A 36 -5.82 -4.91 -16.83
N ILE A 37 -5.14 -5.64 -17.73
CA ILE A 37 -4.57 -6.96 -17.42
C ILE A 37 -3.57 -6.88 -16.27
N TRP A 38 -2.64 -5.93 -16.31
CA TRP A 38 -1.62 -5.80 -15.27
C TRP A 38 -2.19 -5.34 -13.93
N ARG A 39 -3.20 -4.47 -13.95
CA ARG A 39 -3.92 -4.05 -12.74
C ARG A 39 -4.68 -5.21 -12.10
N ASN A 40 -5.39 -6.01 -12.90
CA ASN A 40 -6.10 -7.22 -12.45
C ASN A 40 -5.16 -8.35 -12.02
N ARG A 41 -3.89 -8.33 -12.43
CA ARG A 41 -2.82 -9.20 -11.88
C ARG A 41 -2.24 -8.69 -10.55
N GLY A 42 -2.73 -7.58 -10.02
CA GLY A 42 -2.23 -6.98 -8.79
C GLY A 42 -0.81 -6.41 -8.93
N LYS A 43 -0.39 -6.02 -10.13
CA LYS A 43 0.94 -5.42 -10.36
C LYS A 43 0.95 -3.90 -10.20
N CYS A 44 -0.22 -3.29 -10.15
CA CYS A 44 -0.38 -1.87 -9.90
C CYS A 44 -0.49 -1.58 -8.39
N PRO A 45 0.31 -0.66 -7.85
CA PRO A 45 0.08 -0.10 -6.52
C PRO A 45 -1.33 0.49 -6.38
N LEU A 46 -1.80 0.55 -5.13
CA LEU A 46 -3.04 1.25 -4.79
C LEU A 46 -2.80 2.77 -4.78
N THR A 47 -3.78 3.54 -5.22
CA THR A 47 -3.76 4.99 -5.02
C THR A 47 -4.09 5.34 -3.56
N PRO A 48 -3.81 6.58 -3.09
CA PRO A 48 -4.23 7.03 -1.76
C PRO A 48 -5.75 6.87 -1.52
N ASN A 49 -6.58 7.20 -2.52
CA ASN A 49 -8.04 7.02 -2.47
C ASN A 49 -8.45 5.55 -2.30
N GLU A 50 -7.84 4.66 -3.08
CA GLU A 50 -8.13 3.22 -3.03
C GLU A 50 -7.66 2.62 -1.70
N THR A 51 -6.51 3.08 -1.20
CA THR A 51 -6.00 2.70 0.12
C THR A 51 -7.00 3.12 1.20
N ALA A 52 -7.43 4.38 1.21
CA ALA A 52 -8.41 4.89 2.16
C ALA A 52 -9.74 4.13 2.10
N PHE A 53 -10.19 3.75 0.90
CA PHE A 53 -11.38 2.93 0.72
C PHE A 53 -11.23 1.55 1.37
N ILE A 54 -10.12 0.86 1.10
CA ILE A 54 -9.87 -0.47 1.66
C ILE A 54 -9.76 -0.38 3.19
N LEU A 55 -9.04 0.61 3.74
CA LEU A 55 -8.94 0.78 5.20
C LEU A 55 -10.32 0.97 5.86
N LYS A 56 -11.22 1.74 5.24
CA LYS A 56 -12.61 1.86 5.70
C LYS A 56 -13.37 0.54 5.58
N ALA A 57 -13.16 -0.20 4.49
CA ALA A 57 -13.78 -1.52 4.32
C ALA A 57 -13.31 -2.52 5.36
N LEU A 58 -12.07 -2.36 5.87
CA LEU A 58 -11.51 -3.10 7.01
C LEU A 58 -11.89 -2.52 8.37
N ALA A 59 -12.88 -1.62 8.42
CA ALA A 59 -13.38 -0.99 9.64
C ALA A 59 -12.28 -0.29 10.48
N ILE A 60 -11.21 0.21 9.84
CA ILE A 60 -10.17 0.98 10.53
C ILE A 60 -10.72 2.37 10.86
N PRO A 61 -10.78 2.75 12.14
CA PRO A 61 -11.36 4.03 12.56
C PRO A 61 -10.66 5.22 11.92
N THR A 62 -11.42 6.22 11.47
CA THR A 62 -10.86 7.40 10.77
C THR A 62 -10.00 8.30 11.66
N ASN A 63 -10.13 8.19 12.99
CA ASN A 63 -9.28 8.86 13.98
C ASN A 63 -7.97 8.11 14.27
N THR A 64 -7.72 6.97 13.63
CA THR A 64 -6.48 6.19 13.79
C THR A 64 -5.29 7.04 13.38
N THR A 65 -4.26 7.08 14.23
CA THR A 65 -2.98 7.69 13.90
C THR A 65 -2.22 6.80 12.92
N ILE A 66 -1.93 7.32 11.73
CA ILE A 66 -1.24 6.57 10.68
C ILE A 66 0.14 7.19 10.47
N TYR A 67 1.20 6.43 10.77
CA TYR A 67 2.52 6.74 10.25
C TYR A 67 2.62 6.25 8.80
N LEU A 68 2.83 7.17 7.86
CA LEU A 68 2.97 6.84 6.45
C LEU A 68 4.44 6.64 6.08
N ALA A 69 4.86 5.37 6.11
CA ALA A 69 6.16 4.91 5.64
C ALA A 69 6.20 4.88 4.11
N ALA A 70 6.65 5.97 3.47
CA ALA A 70 6.79 5.97 2.03
C ALA A 70 7.84 6.96 1.51
N GLY A 71 8.35 6.61 0.32
CA GLY A 71 9.39 7.37 -0.37
C GLY A 71 8.91 8.71 -0.91
N ASP A 72 9.86 9.52 -1.36
CA ASP A 72 9.64 10.91 -1.79
C ASP A 72 8.85 11.01 -3.12
N GLY A 73 8.60 9.88 -3.78
CA GLY A 73 7.68 9.74 -4.93
C GLY A 73 6.24 9.38 -4.54
N LEU A 74 5.80 9.72 -3.33
CA LEU A 74 4.38 9.80 -2.98
C LEU A 74 3.76 11.03 -3.64
N MET A 75 2.59 10.86 -4.22
CA MET A 75 1.77 11.98 -4.68
C MET A 75 0.58 12.15 -3.74
N GLU A 76 0.03 13.35 -3.78
CA GLU A 76 -1.19 13.83 -3.11
C GLU A 76 -1.74 12.87 -2.06
N LEU A 77 -1.31 13.12 -0.83
CA LEU A 77 -1.83 12.46 0.35
C LEU A 77 -3.32 12.74 0.58
N GLU A 78 -3.89 13.74 -0.10
CA GLU A 78 -5.27 14.21 0.07
C GLU A 78 -6.30 13.09 0.01
N GLY A 79 -6.12 12.11 -0.89
CA GLY A 79 -7.03 10.98 -0.98
C GLY A 79 -7.08 10.10 0.27
N LEU A 80 -5.98 10.05 1.02
CA LEU A 80 -5.89 9.40 2.32
C LEU A 80 -6.23 10.37 3.46
N THR A 81 -5.68 11.59 3.44
CA THR A 81 -5.78 12.55 4.54
C THR A 81 -7.16 13.21 4.64
N SER A 82 -7.95 13.21 3.57
CA SER A 82 -9.37 13.61 3.61
C SER A 82 -10.23 12.64 4.41
N VAL A 83 -9.77 11.40 4.61
CA VAL A 83 -10.46 10.36 5.38
C VAL A 83 -9.82 10.13 6.74
N TYR A 84 -8.49 10.05 6.79
CA TYR A 84 -7.70 9.84 7.99
C TYR A 84 -6.93 11.13 8.33
N THR A 85 -7.38 11.84 9.35
CA THR A 85 -6.85 13.18 9.65
C THR A 85 -5.51 13.15 10.40
N ASN A 86 -5.21 12.04 11.09
CA ASN A 86 -4.04 11.90 11.95
C ASN A 86 -2.89 11.19 11.23
N VAL A 87 -2.50 11.71 10.06
CA VAL A 87 -1.39 11.14 9.27
C VAL A 87 -0.08 11.83 9.63
N VAL A 88 0.89 11.04 10.08
CA VAL A 88 2.25 11.47 10.42
C VAL A 88 3.21 10.93 9.37
N THR A 89 4.20 11.72 9.00
CA THR A 89 5.23 11.34 8.02
C THR A 89 6.62 11.48 8.64
N LYS A 90 7.63 10.92 7.99
CA LYS A 90 9.05 11.16 8.34
C LYS A 90 9.41 12.65 8.45
N SER A 91 8.86 13.51 7.58
CA SER A 91 9.05 14.97 7.64
C SER A 91 8.36 15.63 8.84
N SER A 92 7.41 14.94 9.48
CA SER A 92 6.79 15.39 10.73
C SER A 92 7.64 15.03 11.96
N LEU A 93 8.53 14.02 11.85
CA LEU A 93 9.39 13.56 12.94
C LEU A 93 10.76 14.25 12.95
N LEU A 94 11.22 14.73 11.80
CA LEU A 94 12.55 15.31 11.61
C LEU A 94 12.47 16.81 11.33
N SER A 95 13.47 17.56 11.79
CA SER A 95 13.60 18.99 11.53
C SER A 95 14.08 19.27 10.08
N GLY A 96 13.83 20.47 9.56
CA GLY A 96 14.01 20.80 8.14
C GLY A 96 15.43 20.56 7.57
N GLU A 97 16.48 20.86 8.33
CA GLU A 97 17.86 20.65 7.89
C GLU A 97 18.26 19.16 7.94
N ASP A 98 17.93 18.47 9.03
CA ASP A 98 18.17 17.04 9.17
C ASP A 98 17.44 16.24 8.08
N PHE A 99 16.20 16.61 7.76
CA PHE A 99 15.41 15.88 6.76
C PHE A 99 15.92 16.07 5.33
N THR A 100 16.40 17.27 4.98
CA THR A 100 16.86 17.59 3.62
C THR A 100 18.24 17.01 3.33
N THR A 101 19.12 17.00 4.32
CA THR A 101 20.49 16.46 4.23
C THR A 101 20.54 14.93 4.35
N MET A 102 19.52 14.32 4.96
CA MET A 102 19.46 12.88 5.18
C MET A 102 19.33 12.08 3.88
N HIS A 103 20.25 11.13 3.70
CA HIS A 103 20.25 10.20 2.57
C HIS A 103 18.99 9.32 2.55
N GLY A 104 18.55 8.92 1.35
CA GLY A 104 17.32 8.12 1.15
C GLY A 104 17.30 6.80 1.93
N ASN A 105 18.45 6.13 2.05
CA ASN A 105 18.55 4.89 2.84
C ASN A 105 18.32 5.13 4.34
N THR A 106 18.75 6.27 4.88
CA THR A 106 18.54 6.63 6.28
C THR A 106 17.07 6.95 6.53
N LYS A 107 16.40 7.63 5.59
CA LYS A 107 14.94 7.83 5.62
C LYS A 107 14.19 6.50 5.62
N ALA A 108 14.61 5.55 4.78
CA ALA A 108 14.02 4.22 4.74
C ALA A 108 14.27 3.41 6.03
N ALA A 109 15.42 3.60 6.68
CA ALA A 109 15.70 2.98 7.98
C ALA A 109 14.77 3.50 9.09
N LEU A 110 14.46 4.80 9.10
CA LEU A 110 13.45 5.37 10.00
C LEU A 110 12.07 4.78 9.73
N ASP A 111 11.66 4.72 8.46
CA ASP A 111 10.39 4.10 8.05
C ASP A 111 10.30 2.64 8.53
N TYR A 112 11.41 1.89 8.42
CA TYR A 112 11.49 0.50 8.89
C TYR A 112 11.34 0.41 10.41
N TYR A 113 12.08 1.25 11.16
CA TYR A 113 12.04 1.26 12.61
C TYR A 113 10.64 1.53 13.17
N VAL A 114 9.94 2.53 12.63
CA VAL A 114 8.56 2.82 13.04
C VAL A 114 7.63 1.66 12.67
N SER A 115 7.80 1.07 11.48
CA SER A 115 6.94 -0.02 10.99
C SER A 115 7.04 -1.31 11.83
N ILE A 116 8.24 -1.67 12.30
CA ILE A 116 8.41 -2.88 13.14
C ILE A 116 7.90 -2.69 14.57
N ASN A 117 7.83 -1.44 15.05
CA ASN A 117 7.41 -1.12 16.42
C ASN A 117 5.95 -0.64 16.52
N SER A 118 5.21 -0.54 15.41
CA SER A 118 3.82 -0.06 15.41
C SER A 118 2.84 -1.11 15.97
N ASP A 119 1.70 -0.67 16.52
CA ASP A 119 0.64 -1.56 17.00
C ASP A 119 0.09 -2.47 15.89
N SER A 120 0.05 -1.96 14.66
CA SER A 120 -0.39 -2.68 13.47
C SER A 120 0.39 -2.21 12.26
N TYR A 121 0.63 -3.12 11.31
CA TYR A 121 1.31 -2.82 10.06
C TYR A 121 0.41 -3.17 8.87
N MET A 122 0.30 -2.24 7.92
CA MET A 122 -0.51 -2.39 6.72
C MET A 122 0.29 -2.05 5.48
N ALA A 123 0.53 -3.04 4.63
CA ALA A 123 1.27 -2.86 3.40
C ALA A 123 0.33 -2.71 2.21
N THR A 124 0.46 -1.61 1.46
CA THR A 124 -0.30 -1.35 0.23
C THR A 124 0.28 -2.09 -0.98
N TYR A 125 1.54 -2.52 -0.86
CA TYR A 125 2.26 -3.31 -1.85
C TYR A 125 3.23 -4.25 -1.15
N PHE A 126 3.53 -5.40 -1.75
CA PHE A 126 4.46 -6.36 -1.15
C PHE A 126 5.85 -6.21 -1.77
N GLY A 127 6.62 -5.28 -1.22
CA GLY A 127 8.01 -5.02 -1.57
C GLY A 127 9.01 -5.69 -0.63
N ASN A 128 10.31 -5.37 -0.82
CA ASN A 128 11.38 -5.92 0.02
C ASN A 128 11.30 -5.41 1.47
N MET A 129 10.92 -4.15 1.65
CA MET A 129 10.73 -3.58 2.98
C MET A 129 9.60 -4.29 3.74
N ASP A 130 8.46 -4.52 3.08
CA ASP A 130 7.29 -5.15 3.70
C ASP A 130 7.59 -6.59 4.15
N LYS A 131 8.39 -7.33 3.38
CA LYS A 131 8.90 -8.66 3.76
C LYS A 131 9.73 -8.62 5.05
N MET A 132 10.67 -7.67 5.13
CA MET A 132 11.54 -7.50 6.29
C MET A 132 10.75 -7.07 7.54
N VAL A 133 9.80 -6.15 7.38
CA VAL A 133 8.93 -5.71 8.46
C VAL A 133 8.07 -6.87 8.97
N ALA A 134 7.45 -7.62 8.07
CA ALA A 134 6.61 -8.76 8.44
C ALA A 134 7.38 -9.81 9.23
N ALA A 135 8.58 -10.19 8.76
CA ALA A 135 9.44 -11.15 9.44
C ALA A 135 9.84 -10.65 10.84
N MET A 136 10.27 -9.40 10.96
CA MET A 136 10.67 -8.83 12.24
C MET A 136 9.52 -8.73 13.23
N ARG A 137 8.34 -8.31 12.77
CA ARG A 137 7.13 -8.23 13.60
C ARG A 137 6.70 -9.60 14.11
N VAL A 138 6.78 -10.64 13.28
CA VAL A 138 6.52 -12.02 13.73
C VAL A 138 7.55 -12.44 14.79
N PHE A 139 8.83 -12.16 14.56
CA PHE A 139 9.91 -12.47 15.51
C PHE A 139 9.71 -11.77 16.88
N THR A 140 9.18 -10.55 16.89
CA THR A 140 8.91 -9.78 18.12
C THR A 140 7.51 -10.00 18.70
N GLY A 141 6.72 -10.91 18.15
CA GLY A 141 5.38 -11.24 18.65
C GLY A 141 4.26 -10.24 18.27
N LEU A 142 4.49 -9.37 17.29
CA LEU A 142 3.55 -8.37 16.78
C LEU A 142 2.79 -8.91 15.56
N TYR A 143 1.73 -9.69 15.79
CA TYR A 143 1.03 -10.43 14.72
C TYR A 143 0.01 -9.61 13.90
N LYS A 144 -0.27 -8.36 14.29
CA LYS A 144 -1.19 -7.47 13.56
C LYS A 144 -0.49 -6.91 12.31
N THR A 145 -0.39 -7.72 11.27
CA THR A 145 0.28 -7.40 10.01
C THR A 145 -0.65 -7.82 8.86
N ILE A 146 -1.09 -6.85 8.06
CA ILE A 146 -2.05 -7.07 6.96
C ILE A 146 -1.46 -6.55 5.65
N PHE A 147 -1.65 -7.32 4.58
CA PHE A 147 -1.30 -6.91 3.22
C PHE A 147 -2.58 -6.63 2.47
N LEU A 148 -2.73 -5.40 1.97
CA LEU A 148 -3.95 -5.03 1.26
C LEU A 148 -4.02 -5.80 -0.07
N ASN A 149 -5.13 -6.50 -0.29
CA ASN A 149 -5.37 -7.32 -1.46
C ASN A 149 -5.76 -6.44 -2.66
N ARG A 150 -4.75 -5.77 -3.23
CA ARG A 150 -4.87 -4.92 -4.43
C ARG A 150 -5.37 -5.66 -5.66
N LYS A 151 -5.10 -6.98 -5.76
CA LYS A 151 -5.61 -7.83 -6.83
C LYS A 151 -7.12 -7.98 -6.71
N ALA A 152 -7.62 -8.32 -5.52
CA ALA A 152 -9.05 -8.42 -5.26
C ALA A 152 -9.76 -7.08 -5.50
N PHE A 153 -9.18 -5.97 -5.03
CA PHE A 153 -9.71 -4.64 -5.32
C PHE A 153 -9.85 -4.37 -6.82
N ALA A 154 -8.81 -4.64 -7.61
CA ALA A 154 -8.85 -4.47 -9.07
C ALA A 154 -9.89 -5.39 -9.74
N LEU A 155 -9.97 -6.65 -9.31
CA LEU A 155 -10.91 -7.61 -9.86
C LEU A 155 -12.36 -7.22 -9.57
N PHE A 156 -12.70 -6.94 -8.31
CA PHE A 156 -14.07 -6.56 -7.92
C PHE A 156 -14.51 -5.26 -8.61
N THR A 157 -13.64 -4.25 -8.66
CA THR A 157 -13.96 -3.00 -9.38
C THR A 157 -14.13 -3.23 -10.89
N SER A 158 -13.33 -4.11 -11.51
CA SER A 158 -13.50 -4.48 -12.92
C SER A 158 -14.78 -5.27 -13.21
N GLN A 159 -15.31 -5.97 -12.19
CA GLN A 159 -16.60 -6.67 -12.24
C GLN A 159 -17.78 -5.73 -11.94
N GLY A 160 -17.53 -4.46 -11.64
CA GLY A 160 -18.57 -3.45 -11.40
C GLY A 160 -18.97 -3.27 -9.94
N PHE A 161 -18.30 -3.94 -8.99
CA PHE A 161 -18.62 -3.84 -7.56
C PHE A 161 -18.40 -2.41 -7.07
N LYS A 162 -19.35 -1.87 -6.31
CA LYS A 162 -19.29 -0.50 -5.76
C LYS A 162 -19.87 -0.43 -4.36
N GLY A 163 -19.53 0.64 -3.63
CA GLY A 163 -20.14 0.97 -2.33
C GLY A 163 -20.11 -0.20 -1.34
N LYS A 164 -21.29 -0.58 -0.85
CA LYS A 164 -21.45 -1.63 0.17
C LYS A 164 -21.00 -3.00 -0.32
N GLU A 165 -21.34 -3.37 -1.55
CA GLU A 165 -20.97 -4.66 -2.14
C GLU A 165 -19.43 -4.81 -2.22
N LEU A 166 -18.74 -3.77 -2.69
CA LEU A 166 -17.27 -3.77 -2.72
C LEU A 166 -16.68 -3.83 -1.30
N THR A 167 -17.28 -3.13 -0.35
CA THR A 167 -16.86 -3.12 1.06
C THR A 167 -16.94 -4.52 1.67
N GLU A 168 -18.07 -5.19 1.52
CA GLU A 168 -18.31 -6.55 2.02
C GLU A 168 -17.37 -7.57 1.37
N ALA A 169 -17.18 -7.48 0.05
CA ALA A 169 -16.26 -8.36 -0.68
C ALA A 169 -14.80 -8.18 -0.24
N LEU A 170 -14.36 -6.93 -0.03
CA LEU A 170 -13.02 -6.62 0.46
C LEU A 170 -12.83 -7.09 1.91
N TRP A 171 -13.81 -6.87 2.78
CA TRP A 171 -13.76 -7.37 4.15
C TRP A 171 -13.58 -8.90 4.18
N LYS A 172 -14.38 -9.61 3.38
CA LYS A 172 -14.31 -11.07 3.29
C LYS A 172 -12.94 -11.55 2.82
N VAL A 173 -12.43 -11.03 1.69
CA VAL A 173 -11.14 -11.50 1.14
C VAL A 173 -9.97 -11.23 2.07
N HIS A 174 -9.92 -10.07 2.74
CA HIS A 174 -8.82 -9.76 3.66
C HIS A 174 -8.90 -10.56 4.96
N ARG A 175 -10.12 -10.86 5.44
CA ARG A 175 -10.32 -11.78 6.57
C ARG A 175 -9.81 -13.18 6.21
N ASP A 176 -10.18 -13.68 5.05
CA ASP A 176 -9.78 -15.01 4.58
C ASP A 176 -8.25 -15.07 4.38
N ASP A 177 -7.65 -14.04 3.78
CA ASP A 177 -6.18 -13.94 3.62
C ASP A 177 -5.47 -13.90 4.99
N PHE A 178 -5.99 -13.14 5.95
CA PHE A 178 -5.43 -13.07 7.31
C PHE A 178 -5.49 -14.42 8.04
N ILE A 179 -6.62 -15.14 7.96
CA ILE A 179 -6.78 -16.47 8.57
C ILE A 179 -5.86 -17.51 7.91
N MET A 180 -5.76 -17.49 6.58
CA MET A 180 -4.91 -18.43 5.84
C MET A 180 -3.41 -18.07 5.90
N GLY A 181 -3.06 -16.90 6.45
CA GLY A 181 -1.68 -16.39 6.41
C GLY A 181 -1.22 -15.98 5.00
N ARG A 182 -2.11 -15.80 4.03
CA ARG A 182 -1.74 -15.33 2.68
C ARG A 182 -1.29 -13.87 2.74
N GLY A 183 -0.12 -13.60 2.17
CA GLY A 183 0.54 -12.29 2.24
C GLY A 183 1.53 -12.14 3.40
N SER A 184 1.44 -12.97 4.45
CA SER A 184 2.55 -13.11 5.41
C SER A 184 3.80 -13.63 4.68
N ALA A 185 5.00 -13.51 5.25
CA ALA A 185 6.26 -13.91 4.62
C ALA A 185 6.39 -15.43 4.30
N LEU A 186 5.27 -16.16 4.24
CA LEU A 186 5.18 -17.46 3.64
C LEU A 186 5.01 -17.30 2.12
N PRO A 187 5.87 -17.91 1.30
CA PRO A 187 5.77 -17.82 -0.14
C PRO A 187 4.41 -18.37 -0.62
N ASP A 188 3.89 -17.81 -1.72
CA ASP A 188 2.73 -18.28 -2.48
C ASP A 188 2.85 -19.75 -2.99
N CYS A 189 3.84 -20.50 -2.52
CA CYS A 189 4.06 -21.92 -2.77
C CYS A 189 4.49 -22.61 -1.47
N PHE A 190 3.54 -23.06 -0.66
CA PHE A 190 3.65 -24.41 -0.14
C PHE A 190 3.23 -25.32 -1.28
N CYS A 191 4.19 -25.67 -2.15
CA CYS A 191 4.05 -26.92 -2.87
C CYS A 191 3.81 -27.97 -1.79
N GLU A 192 2.76 -28.76 -1.94
CA GLU A 192 2.56 -29.99 -1.20
C GLU A 192 3.86 -30.79 -1.30
N PHE A 193 4.69 -30.74 -0.25
CA PHE A 193 5.66 -31.78 -0.03
C PHE A 193 4.86 -32.96 0.50
N ASN A 194 4.41 -33.81 -0.42
CA ASN A 194 4.19 -35.20 -0.07
C ASN A 194 5.57 -35.77 0.27
N LEU A 195 5.77 -36.11 1.54
CA LEU A 195 6.86 -36.99 1.98
C LEU A 195 6.65 -38.39 1.38
#